data_AF-A0A3A1YWQ7-F1
#
_entry.id   AF-A0A3A1YWQ7-F1
#
_cell.length_a   1.000
_cell.length_b   1.000
_cell.length_c   1.000
_cell.angle_alpha   90.00
_cell.angle_beta   90.00
_cell.angle_gamma   90.00
#
_symmetry.space_group_name_H-M   'P 1'
#
loop_
_entity.id
_entity.type
_entity.pdbx_description
1 polymer ?
#
loop_
_entity_poly.entity_id
_entity_poly.type
_entity_poly.pdbx_seq_one_letter_code
_entity_poly.pdbx_strand_id
1 'polypeptide(L)' 'MTVTEYALMLVATVAVAAVCEGVWMNWIRPRLAHQFGWKEVRPNERIPAAAWAGSAAVLLILFVFLPFVGVAAGY' A
#
# COMPACT_ATOMS: atom_id res chain seq x y z
N MET A 1 3.03 -20.28 9.97
CA MET A 1 3.29 -19.20 9.00
C MET A 1 4.65 -18.63 9.31
N THR A 2 5.57 -18.65 8.35
CA THR A 2 6.92 -18.11 8.49
C THR A 2 6.90 -16.59 8.39
N VAL A 3 7.91 -15.92 8.95
CA VAL A 3 8.03 -14.45 8.93
C VAL A 3 8.00 -13.92 7.49
N THR A 4 8.62 -14.65 6.56
CA THR A 4 8.62 -14.35 5.12
C THR A 4 7.23 -14.43 4.50
N GLU A 5 6.43 -15.45 4.82
CA GLU A 5 5.04 -15.57 4.35
C GLU A 5 4.18 -14.42 4.85
N TYR A 6 4.36 -14.01 6.12
CA TYR A 6 3.66 -12.86 6.68
C TYR A 6 4.06 -11.55 6.00
N ALA A 7 5.36 -11.35 5.73
CA ALA A 7 5.86 -10.19 5.03
C ALA A 7 5.29 -10.10 3.60
N LEU A 8 5.28 -11.21 2.87
CA LEU A 8 4.69 -11.28 1.52
C LEU A 8 3.20 -10.97 1.53
N MET A 9 2.46 -11.49 2.52
CA MET A 9 1.04 -11.19 2.68
C MET A 9 0.80 -9.70 2.97
N LEU A 10 1.62 -9.08 3.81
CA LEU A 10 1.54 -7.63 4.09
C LEU A 10 1.86 -6.79 2.86
N VAL A 11 2.92 -7.12 2.12
CA VAL A 11 3.28 -6.43 0.86
C VAL A 11 2.17 -6.59 -0.18
N ALA A 12 1.60 -7.79 -0.33
CA ALA A 12 0.48 -8.04 -1.22
C ALA A 12 -0.76 -7.24 -0.81
N THR A 13 -1.02 -7.11 0.50
CA THR A 13 -2.13 -6.30 1.02
C THR A 13 -1.95 -4.81 0.67
N VAL A 14 -0.73 -4.27 0.80
CA VAL A 14 -0.43 -2.90 0.39
C VAL A 14 -0.58 -2.72 -1.12
N ALA A 15 -0.14 -3.68 -1.92
CA ALA A 15 -0.31 -3.62 -3.38
C ALA A 15 -1.80 -3.62 -3.77
N VAL A 16 -2.60 -4.50 -3.15
CA VAL A 16 -4.05 -4.53 -3.37
C VAL A 16 -4.71 -3.23 -2.93
N ALA A 17 -4.32 -2.67 -1.77
CA ALA A 17 -4.85 -1.40 -1.30
C ALA A 17 -4.54 -0.24 -2.27
N ALA A 18 -3.33 -0.19 -2.83
CA ALA A 18 -2.94 0.79 -3.84
C ALA A 18 -3.79 0.67 -5.13
N VAL A 19 -4.02 -0.57 -5.58
CA VAL A 19 -4.89 -0.84 -6.74
C VAL A 19 -6.33 -0.44 -6.45
N CYS A 20 -6.85 -0.79 -5.27
CA CYS A 20 -8.20 -0.42 -4.83
C CYS A 20 -8.38 1.09 -4.76
N GLU A 21 -7.39 1.83 -4.25
CA GLU A 21 -7.43 3.30 -4.26
C GLU A 21 -7.43 3.82 -5.70
N GLY A 22 -6.59 3.28 -6.58
CA GLY A 22 -6.58 3.64 -8.00
C GLY A 22 -7.93 3.40 -8.68
N VAL A 23 -8.56 2.27 -8.41
CA VAL A 23 -9.90 1.94 -8.93
C VAL A 23 -10.96 2.89 -8.36
N TRP A 24 -10.92 3.13 -7.05
CA TRP A 24 -11.85 4.02 -6.37
C TRP A 24 -11.75 5.45 -6.92
N MET A 25 -10.55 6.01 -6.98
CA MET A 25 -10.33 7.40 -7.37
C MET A 25 -10.56 7.66 -8.86
N ASN A 26 -10.30 6.68 -9.74
CA ASN A 26 -10.43 6.86 -11.19
C ASN A 26 -11.80 6.44 -11.74
N TRP A 27 -12.49 5.48 -11.12
CA TRP A 27 -13.70 4.89 -11.70
C TRP A 27 -14.95 5.05 -10.84
N ILE A 28 -14.84 4.76 -9.55
CA ILE A 28 -16.02 4.72 -8.67
C ILE A 28 -16.39 6.12 -8.21
N ARG A 29 -15.42 6.84 -7.65
CA ARG A 29 -15.62 8.14 -7.06
C ARG A 29 -16.10 9.21 -8.04
N PRO A 30 -15.59 9.33 -9.28
CA PRO A 30 -16.09 10.32 -10.24
C PRO A 30 -17.57 10.09 -10.59
N ARG A 31 -17.98 8.82 -10.71
CA ARG A 31 -19.40 8.46 -10.97
C ARG A 31 -20.30 8.84 -9.80
N LEU A 32 -19.87 8.55 -8.57
CA LEU A 32 -20.60 8.95 -7.36
C LEU A 32 -20.60 10.47 -7.17
N ALA A 33 -19.50 11.14 -7.47
CA ALA A 33 -19.41 12.59 -7.38
C ALA A 33 -20.40 13.29 -8.31
N HIS A 34 -20.56 12.78 -9.54
CA HIS A 34 -21.57 13.28 -10.47
C HIS A 34 -23.01 13.01 -10.00
N GLN A 35 -23.27 11.84 -9.41
CA GLN A 35 -24.61 11.46 -8.94
C GLN A 35 -25.04 12.19 -7.66
N PHE A 36 -24.11 12.41 -6.73
CA PHE A 36 -24.39 12.95 -5.40
C PHE A 36 -23.88 14.38 -5.20
N GLY A 37 -23.35 15.03 -6.24
CA GLY A 37 -22.79 16.38 -6.17
C GLY A 37 -21.55 16.51 -5.29
N TRP A 38 -20.76 15.44 -5.13
CA TRP A 38 -19.55 15.50 -4.31
C TRP A 38 -18.44 16.29 -5.00
N LYS A 39 -17.58 16.92 -4.20
CA LYS A 39 -16.38 17.61 -4.68
C LYS A 39 -15.47 16.65 -5.45
N GLU A 40 -15.10 17.04 -6.67
CA GLU A 40 -14.07 16.35 -7.44
C GLU A 40 -12.73 16.40 -6.72
N VAL A 41 -12.05 15.25 -6.63
CA VAL A 41 -10.73 15.19 -6.01
C VAL A 41 -9.63 15.45 -7.00
N ARG A 42 -8.83 16.46 -6.65
CA ARG A 42 -7.69 16.90 -7.44
C ARG A 42 -6.54 15.89 -7.30
N PRO A 43 -5.66 15.78 -8.29
CA PRO A 43 -4.53 14.84 -8.25
C PRO A 43 -3.62 15.01 -7.02
N ASN A 44 -3.53 16.23 -6.46
CA ASN A 44 -2.75 16.52 -5.26
C ASN A 44 -3.44 16.11 -3.94
N GLU A 45 -4.73 15.76 -3.98
CA GLU A 45 -5.48 15.20 -2.83
C GLU A 45 -5.43 13.65 -2.83
N ARG A 46 -4.78 13.04 -3.84
CA ARG A 46 -4.60 11.58 -3.93
C ARG A 46 -3.32 11.16 -3.20
N ILE A 47 -3.28 9.92 -2.72
CA ILE A 47 -2.04 9.36 -2.18
C ILE A 47 -1.02 9.24 -3.32
N PRO A 48 0.16 9.86 -3.20
CA PRO A 48 1.17 9.79 -4.25
C PRO A 48 1.73 8.37 -4.34
N ALA A 49 2.07 7.93 -5.55
CA ALA A 49 2.68 6.61 -5.77
C ALA A 49 3.93 6.37 -4.90
N ALA A 50 4.69 7.44 -4.61
CA ALA A 50 5.83 7.39 -3.71
C ALA A 50 5.47 6.99 -2.27
N ALA A 51 4.29 7.34 -1.76
CA ALA A 51 3.85 6.94 -0.43
C ALA A 51 3.49 5.43 -0.38
N TRP A 52 2.90 4.90 -1.45
CA TRP A 52 2.66 3.47 -1.60
C TRP A 52 3.95 2.68 -1.69
N ALA A 53 4.92 3.15 -2.50
CA ALA A 53 6.25 2.54 -2.58
C ALA A 53 7.01 2.61 -1.25
N GLY A 54 6.95 3.75 -0.55
CA GLY A 54 7.56 3.91 0.78
C GLY A 54 6.96 2.97 1.81
N SER A 55 5.64 2.80 1.82
CA SER A 55 4.95 1.88 2.73
C SER A 55 5.36 0.42 2.48
N ALA A 56 5.45 0.00 1.22
CA ALA A 56 5.94 -1.33 0.86
C ALA A 56 7.41 -1.53 1.26
N ALA A 57 8.27 -0.52 1.07
CA ALA A 57 9.68 -0.58 1.45
C ALA A 57 9.87 -0.72 2.97
N VAL A 58 9.09 0.02 3.78
CA VAL A 58 9.13 -0.09 5.25
C VAL A 58 8.74 -1.50 5.70
N LEU A 59 7.69 -2.07 5.12
CA LEU A 59 7.27 -3.44 5.46
C LEU A 59 8.33 -4.48 5.09
N LEU A 60 8.98 -4.34 3.93
CA LEU A 60 10.10 -5.21 3.55
C LEU A 60 11.29 -5.08 4.50
N ILE A 61 11.64 -3.87 4.93
CA ILE A 61 12.75 -3.66 5.87
C ILE A 61 12.44 -4.31 7.23
N LEU A 62 11.24 -4.06 7.77
CA LEU A 62 10.87 -4.53 9.12
C LEU A 62 10.66 -6.04 9.20
N PHE A 63 10.08 -6.65 8.17
CA PHE A 63 9.65 -8.05 8.22
C PHE A 63 10.50 -8.99 7.37
N VAL A 64 11.36 -8.49 6.50
CA VAL A 64 12.30 -9.33 5.73
C VAL A 64 13.73 -9.03 6.13
N PHE A 65 14.15 -7.76 6.09
CA PHE A 65 15.54 -7.40 6.27
C PHE A 65 16.00 -7.49 7.73
N LEU A 66 15.26 -6.90 8.67
CA LEU A 66 15.59 -6.92 10.11
C LEU A 66 15.66 -8.34 10.69
N PRO A 67 14.68 -9.24 10.43
CA PRO A 67 14.73 -10.60 10.93
C PRO A 67 15.86 -11.41 10.29
N PHE A 68 16.14 -11.19 8.99
CA PHE A 68 17.26 -11.83 8.31
C PHE A 68 18.60 -11.40 8.91
N VAL A 69 18.76 -10.10 9.23
CA VAL A 69 19.96 -9.59 9.91
C VAL A 69 20.07 -10.12 11.35
N GLY A 70 18.97 -10.21 12.08
CA GLY A 70 18.95 -10.83 13.42
C GLY A 70 19.42 -12.29 13.40
N VAL A 71 18.88 -13.07 12.46
CA VAL A 71 19.28 -14.47 12.25
C VAL A 71 20.74 -14.58 11.79
N ALA A 72 21.20 -13.71 10.89
CA ALA A 72 22.58 -13.70 10.42
C ALA A 72 23.59 -13.23 11.49
N ALA A 73 23.14 -12.41 12.45
CA ALA A 73 23.93 -11.95 13.59
C ALA A 73 23.93 -12.96 14.76
N GLY A 74 23.18 -14.06 14.68
CA GLY A 74 23.17 -15.13 15.68
C GLY A 74 22.29 -14.86 16.90
N TYR A 75 21.31 -13.96 16.78
CA TYR A 75 20.26 -13.74 17.78
C TYR A 75 19.04 -14.64 17.53
#